data_AF-A0A2E7XDP6-F1
#
_entry.id   AF-A0A2E7XDP6-F1
#
_cell.length_a   1.000
_cell.length_b   1.000
_cell.length_c   1.000
_cell.angle_alpha   90.00
_cell.angle_beta   90.00
_cell.angle_gamma   90.00
#
_symmetry.space_group_name_H-M   'P 1'
#
loop_
_entity.id
_entity.type
_entity.pdbx_description
1 polymer ?
#
loop_
_entity_poly.entity_id
_entity_poly.type
_entity_poly.pdbx_seq_one_letter_code
_entity_poly.pdbx_strand_id
1 'polypeptide(L)'
;MVFLADRTQHGRLLAIETGMLAFLSVATGFLISLAIIIWLALVGFAYPAPIDVGDVFMTPLTGEISIFVFILPIIVILSSAILVSIPPGIRAAATPPTEAMRSH
;
A
#
# COMPACT_ATOMS: atom_id res chain seq x y z
N MET A 1 -23.55 15.50 25.02
CA MET A 1 -22.72 15.52 23.79
C MET A 1 -21.23 15.31 24.04
N VAL A 2 -20.63 15.91 25.08
CA VAL A 2 -19.18 15.74 25.41
C VAL A 2 -18.77 14.28 25.65
N PHE A 3 -19.61 13.46 26.30
CA PHE A 3 -19.30 12.05 26.62
C PHE A 3 -19.28 11.10 25.39
N LEU A 4 -20.02 11.42 24.33
CA LEU A 4 -20.02 10.65 23.09
C LEU A 4 -18.77 10.94 22.24
N ALA A 5 -18.19 12.13 22.38
CA ALA A 5 -17.00 12.56 21.65
C ALA A 5 -15.70 11.92 22.16
N ASP A 6 -15.71 11.38 23.39
CA ASP A 6 -14.57 10.69 24.00
C ASP A 6 -14.49 9.22 23.53
N ARG A 7 -15.63 8.53 23.44
CA ARG A 7 -15.73 7.13 23.00
C ARG A 7 -15.22 6.90 21.57
N THR A 8 -15.43 7.85 20.67
CA THR A 8 -15.01 7.74 19.26
C THR A 8 -13.53 8.05 19.04
N GLN A 9 -12.81 8.57 20.03
CA GLN A 9 -11.39 8.94 19.92
C GLN A 9 -10.52 7.72 19.60
N HIS A 10 -10.73 6.60 20.30
CA HIS A 10 -9.93 5.38 20.15
C HIS A 10 -10.03 4.79 18.74
N GLY A 11 -11.24 4.67 18.21
CA GLY A 11 -11.46 4.17 16.85
C GLY A 11 -10.86 5.08 15.77
N ARG A 12 -10.94 6.40 15.96
CA ARG A 12 -10.34 7.37 15.04
C ARG A 12 -8.81 7.32 15.06
N LEU A 13 -8.21 7.20 16.24
CA LEU A 13 -6.76 7.09 16.39
C LEU A 13 -6.21 5.84 15.71
N LEU A 14 -6.88 4.69 15.87
CA LEU A 14 -6.49 3.44 15.21
C LEU A 14 -6.55 3.54 13.68
N ALA A 15 -7.61 4.16 13.15
CA ALA A 15 -7.75 4.38 11.72
C ALA A 15 -6.65 5.31 11.17
N ILE A 16 -6.28 6.35 11.93
CA ILE A 16 -5.18 7.26 11.58
C ILE A 16 -3.84 6.52 11.62
N GLU A 17 -3.55 5.75 12.67
CA GLU A 17 -2.33 4.97 12.80
C GLU A 17 -2.17 4.00 11.63
N THR A 18 -3.24 3.23 11.35
CA THR A 18 -3.26 2.28 10.24
C THR A 18 -3.08 2.98 8.89
N GLY A 19 -3.73 4.14 8.70
CA GLY A 19 -3.57 4.96 7.51
C GLY A 19 -2.16 5.53 7.35
N MET A 20 -1.55 6.00 8.43
CA MET A 20 -0.18 6.51 8.43
C MET A 20 0.83 5.41 8.09
N LEU A 21 0.70 4.23 8.70
CA LEU A 21 1.56 3.08 8.40
C LEU A 21 1.38 2.59 6.96
N ALA A 22 0.14 2.54 6.47
CA ALA A 22 -0.14 2.17 5.08
C ALA A 22 0.48 3.18 4.10
N PHE A 23 0.37 4.48 4.38
CA PHE A 23 0.98 5.53 3.57
C PHE A 23 2.52 5.42 3.55
N LEU A 24 3.16 5.22 4.71
CA LEU A 24 4.61 5.04 4.80
C LEU A 24 5.08 3.77 4.07
N SER A 25 4.32 2.70 4.17
CA SER A 25 4.58 1.45 3.44
C SER A 25 4.51 1.66 1.94
N VAL A 26 3.46 2.34 1.45
CA VAL A 26 3.30 2.69 0.04
C VAL A 26 4.44 3.58 -0.45
N ALA A 27 4.80 4.62 0.31
CA ALA A 27 5.89 5.52 -0.06
C ALA A 27 7.22 4.78 -0.18
N THR A 28 7.52 3.90 0.79
CA THR A 28 8.74 3.09 0.78
C THR A 28 8.74 2.09 -0.36
N GLY A 29 7.63 1.37 -0.58
CA GLY A 29 7.46 0.44 -1.68
C GLY A 29 7.57 1.12 -3.05
N PHE A 30 7.03 2.34 -3.19
CA PHE A 30 7.15 3.14 -4.40
C PHE A 30 8.62 3.49 -4.70
N LEU A 31 9.38 3.98 -3.72
CA LEU A 31 10.79 4.34 -3.91
C LEU A 31 11.64 3.12 -4.32
N ILE A 32 11.43 1.98 -3.67
CA ILE A 32 12.14 0.74 -3.98
C ILE A 32 11.76 0.24 -5.38
N SER A 33 10.45 0.19 -5.68
CA SER A 33 9.95 -0.24 -6.98
C SER A 33 10.44 0.65 -8.11
N LEU A 34 10.44 1.98 -7.90
CA LEU A 34 10.95 2.95 -8.86
C LEU A 34 12.43 2.69 -9.19
N ALA A 35 13.27 2.49 -8.17
CA ALA A 35 14.69 2.19 -8.38
C ALA A 35 14.89 0.90 -9.20
N ILE A 36 14.13 -0.16 -8.88
CA ILE A 36 14.19 -1.45 -9.57
C ILE A 36 13.71 -1.30 -11.02
N ILE A 37 12.58 -0.64 -11.26
CA ILE A 37 12.00 -0.45 -12.58
C ILE A 37 12.92 0.41 -13.46
N ILE A 38 13.53 1.46 -12.91
CA ILE A 38 14.53 2.26 -13.64
C ILE A 38 15.72 1.38 -14.03
N TRP A 39 16.23 0.57 -13.10
CA TRP A 39 17.33 -0.34 -13.40
C TRP A 39 16.96 -1.34 -14.50
N LEU A 40 15.75 -1.91 -14.44
CA LEU A 40 15.23 -2.81 -15.49
C LEU A 40 15.00 -2.12 -16.83
N ALA A 41 14.65 -0.83 -16.84
CA ALA A 41 14.48 -0.06 -18.06
C ALA A 41 15.83 0.26 -18.72
N LEU A 42 16.88 0.48 -17.93
CA LEU A 42 18.23 0.83 -18.42
C LEU A 42 19.06 -0.39 -18.81
N VAL A 43 19.05 -1.45 -18.00
CA VAL A 43 19.86 -2.66 -18.21
C VAL A 43 19.06 -3.73 -18.97
N GLY A 44 17.81 -3.94 -18.55
CA GLY A 44 16.98 -5.02 -19.06
C GLY A 44 17.58 -6.41 -18.85
N PHE A 45 16.97 -7.40 -19.47
CA PHE A 45 17.50 -8.76 -19.59
C PHE A 45 17.71 -9.10 -21.06
N ALA A 46 18.86 -9.65 -21.40
CA ALA A 46 19.10 -10.11 -22.77
C ALA A 46 18.23 -11.34 -23.08
N TYR A 47 17.63 -11.37 -24.27
CA TYR A 47 16.96 -12.57 -24.77
C TYR A 47 17.99 -13.68 -25.05
N PRO A 48 17.72 -14.94 -24.63
CA PRO A 48 18.58 -16.08 -24.98
C PRO A 48 18.64 -16.36 -26.48
N ALA A 49 17.57 -16.02 -27.20
CA ALA A 49 17.48 -16.08 -28.65
C ALA A 49 16.73 -14.84 -29.15
N PRO A 50 17.26 -14.10 -30.15
CA PRO A 50 16.60 -12.91 -30.67
C PRO A 50 15.26 -13.30 -31.30
N ILE A 51 14.21 -12.58 -30.92
CA ILE A 51 12.88 -12.77 -31.48
C ILE A 51 12.76 -11.83 -32.68
N ASP A 52 12.53 -12.39 -33.86
CA ASP A 52 12.24 -11.64 -35.08
C ASP A 52 10.76 -11.26 -35.09
N VAL A 53 10.50 -9.95 -35.05
CA VAL A 53 9.15 -9.39 -35.16
C VAL A 53 9.10 -8.52 -36.40
N GLY A 54 8.83 -9.13 -37.55
CA GLY A 54 8.66 -8.43 -38.83
C GLY A 54 9.96 -7.78 -39.33
N ASP A 55 11.03 -8.56 -39.42
CA ASP A 55 12.39 -8.15 -39.80
C ASP A 55 13.08 -7.20 -38.77
N VAL A 56 12.48 -7.01 -37.59
CA VAL A 56 13.08 -6.27 -36.47
C VAL A 56 13.47 -7.25 -35.36
N PHE A 57 14.78 -7.31 -35.05
CA PHE A 57 15.31 -8.17 -33.99
C PHE A 57 15.15 -7.51 -32.62
N MET A 58 14.22 -8.01 -31.81
CA MET A 58 14.13 -7.63 -30.39
C MET A 58 15.18 -8.40 -29.58
N THR A 59 16.09 -7.65 -28.95
CA THR A 59 17.27 -8.19 -28.26
C THR A 59 17.20 -8.07 -26.72
N PRO A 60 16.82 -6.92 -26.12
CA PRO A 60 16.61 -6.84 -24.67
C PRO A 60 15.13 -6.81 -24.25
N LEU A 61 14.80 -7.51 -23.17
CA LEU A 61 13.61 -7.33 -22.35
C LEU A 61 13.83 -6.15 -21.39
N THR A 62 13.24 -5.00 -21.68
CA THR A 62 13.34 -3.81 -20.83
C THR A 62 12.11 -3.65 -19.94
N GLY A 63 12.29 -3.08 -18.76
CA GLY A 63 11.18 -2.65 -17.91
C GLY A 63 10.36 -1.51 -18.53
N GLU A 64 9.06 -1.47 -18.27
CA GLU A 64 8.17 -0.37 -18.67
C GLU A 64 8.02 0.65 -17.54
N ILE A 65 8.33 1.92 -17.81
CA ILE A 65 8.06 3.03 -16.89
C ILE A 65 6.69 3.61 -17.25
N SER A 66 5.66 3.13 -16.57
CA SER A 66 4.29 3.59 -16.77
C SER A 66 3.62 3.91 -15.44
N ILE A 67 2.85 5.00 -15.43
CA ILE A 67 2.14 5.46 -14.24
C ILE A 67 1.14 4.41 -13.72
N PHE A 68 0.58 3.60 -14.63
CA PHE A 68 -0.38 2.54 -14.29
C PHE A 68 0.25 1.43 -13.44
N VAL A 69 1.54 1.14 -13.64
CA VAL A 69 2.29 0.14 -12.87
C VAL A 69 2.39 0.53 -11.38
N PHE A 70 2.36 1.83 -11.08
CA PHE A 70 2.43 2.34 -9.72
C PHE A 70 1.06 2.62 -9.10
N ILE A 71 0.14 3.26 -9.84
CA ILE A 71 -1.15 3.69 -9.27
C ILE A 71 -2.01 2.51 -8.83
N LEU A 72 -2.06 1.45 -9.63
CA LEU A 72 -2.93 0.30 -9.37
C LEU A 72 -2.62 -0.37 -8.01
N PRO A 73 -1.38 -0.76 -7.69
CA PRO A 73 -1.06 -1.30 -6.37
C PRO A 73 -1.25 -0.30 -5.23
N ILE A 74 -0.99 1.00 -5.45
CA ILE A 74 -1.22 2.05 -4.44
C ILE A 74 -2.69 2.07 -4.02
N ILE A 75 -3.62 2.09 -4.98
CA ILE A 75 -5.07 2.09 -4.72
C ILE A 75 -5.47 0.84 -3.94
N VAL A 76 -4.97 -0.34 -4.33
CA VAL A 76 -5.27 -1.61 -3.66
C VAL A 76 -4.80 -1.60 -2.21
N ILE A 77 -3.58 -1.13 -1.94
CA ILE A 77 -3.02 -1.12 -0.57
C ILE A 77 -3.79 -0.13 0.32
N LEU A 78 -4.00 1.11 -0.15
CA LEU A 78 -4.67 2.14 0.65
C LEU A 78 -6.14 1.78 0.91
N SER A 79 -6.87 1.28 -0.08
CA SER A 79 -8.25 0.84 0.10
C SER A 79 -8.36 -0.33 1.07
N SER A 80 -7.44 -1.31 0.97
CA SER A 80 -7.39 -2.45 1.89
C SER A 80 -7.10 -2.01 3.33
N ALA A 81 -6.16 -1.09 3.53
CA ALA A 81 -5.82 -0.57 4.86
C ALA A 81 -7.03 0.12 5.52
N ILE A 82 -7.76 0.95 4.76
CA ILE A 82 -8.98 1.61 5.24
C ILE A 82 -10.03 0.55 5.58
N LEU A 83 -10.33 -0.37 4.66
CA LEU A 83 -11.36 -1.39 4.85
C LEU A 83 -11.09 -2.28 6.07
N VAL A 84 -9.85 -2.74 6.24
CA VAL A 84 -9.45 -3.61 7.36
C VAL A 84 -9.46 -2.86 8.69
N SER A 85 -9.26 -1.54 8.70
CA SER A 85 -9.29 -0.73 9.93
C SER A 85 -10.70 -0.47 10.48
N ILE A 86 -11.76 -0.61 9.66
CA ILE A 86 -13.14 -0.28 10.07
C ILE A 86 -13.65 -1.20 11.19
N PRO A 87 -13.63 -2.55 11.06
CA PRO A 87 -14.12 -3.44 12.13
C PRO A 87 -13.45 -3.24 13.49
N PRO A 88 -12.10 -3.19 13.62
CA PRO A 88 -11.47 -2.95 14.90
C PRO A 88 -11.69 -1.52 15.40
N GLY A 89 -11.78 -0.52 14.52
CA GLY A 89 -12.10 0.86 14.90
C GLY A 89 -13.48 1.02 15.54
N ILE A 90 -14.49 0.32 15.00
CA ILE A 90 -15.83 0.27 15.61
C ILE A 90 -15.79 -0.42 16.97
N ARG A 91 -15.09 -1.55 17.08
CA ARG A 91 -14.94 -2.28 18.34
C ARG A 91 -14.25 -1.43 19.41
N ALA A 92 -13.17 -0.75 19.06
CA ALA A 92 -12.43 0.13 19.96
C ALA A 92 -13.28 1.30 20.48
N ALA A 93 -14.19 1.83 19.66
CA ALA A 93 -15.09 2.90 20.10
C ALA A 93 -16.22 2.40 21.02
N ALA A 94 -16.56 1.11 20.94
CA ALA A 94 -17.62 0.51 21.74
C ALA A 94 -17.15 0.05 23.13
N THR A 95 -15.86 -0.23 23.31
CA THR A 95 -15.32 -0.74 24.58
C THR A 95 -15.33 0.35 25.67
N PRO A 96 -16.03 0.13 26.81
CA PRO A 96 -16.03 1.07 27.92
C PRO A 96 -14.68 1.03 28.68
N PRO A 97 -14.25 2.15 29.30
CA PRO A 97 -12.93 2.26 29.94
C PRO A 97 -12.70 1.22 31.04
N THR A 98 -13.73 0.91 31.81
CA THR A 98 -13.67 -0.09 32.89
C THR A 98 -13.44 -1.50 32.36
N GLU A 99 -13.92 -1.82 31.16
CA GLU A 99 -13.73 -3.11 30.52
C GLU A 99 -12.37 -3.18 29.82
N ALA A 100 -11.92 -2.07 29.23
CA ALA A 100 -10.59 -1.94 28.64
C ALA A 100 -9.46 -2.11 29.69
N MET A 101 -9.68 -1.66 30.93
CA MET A 101 -8.69 -1.80 32.02
C MET A 101 -8.77 -3.16 32.75
N ARG A 102 -9.83 -3.94 32.55
CA ARG A 102 -10.08 -5.21 33.24
C ARG A 102 -9.39 -6.42 32.58
N SER A 103 -8.72 -6.22 31.44
CA SER A 103 -7.97 -7.30 30.78
C SER A 103 -6.66 -7.59 31.52
N HIS A 104 -6.76 -8.30 32.64
CA HIS A 104 -5.68 -9.03 33.29
C HIS A 104 -6.24 -10.33 33.87
#